data_AF-A0AAD5VSJ1-F1
#
_entry.id   AF-A0AAD5VSJ1-F1
#
_cell.length_a   1.000
_cell.length_b   1.000
_cell.length_c   1.000
_cell.angle_alpha   90.00
_cell.angle_beta   90.00
_cell.angle_gamma   90.00
#
_symmetry.space_group_name_H-M   'P 1'
#
loop_
_entity.id
_entity.type
_entity.pdbx_description
1 polymer ?
#
loop_
_entity_poly.entity_id
_entity_poly.type
_entity_poly.pdbx_seq_one_letter_code
_entity_poly.pdbx_strand_id
1 'polypeptide(L)'
;MPAPTAAAPRPAPTPAAPRPAPAPLEVPAPLGPAPSSPAKASPPTLLRHPYSLSEFSNTKGNDQASNLELQFKLQRQQLDAFHHNFWSDSNSRFEAAKSAILSSLPQSATTLDKESAMSEFNKQWVMQEKARTDAYTTEWRRRNWALILLETRVRYQKFTSRIGGFMSSGSQQ
;
A
#
# COMPACT_ATOMS: atom_id res chain seq x y z
N MET A 1 50.29 21.79 -23.31
CA MET A 1 49.26 22.61 -22.63
C MET A 1 48.24 23.10 -23.66
N PRO A 2 47.11 22.40 -23.86
CA PRO A 2 45.94 22.96 -24.54
C PRO A 2 44.78 23.22 -23.57
N ALA A 3 44.06 24.31 -23.84
CA ALA A 3 42.99 24.90 -23.03
C ALA A 3 41.69 24.07 -22.98
N PRO A 4 40.84 24.25 -21.95
CA PRO A 4 39.59 23.50 -21.78
C PRO A 4 38.51 23.94 -22.76
N THR A 5 37.90 22.95 -23.42
CA THR A 5 36.71 23.11 -24.27
C THR A 5 35.51 23.45 -23.39
N ALA A 6 34.93 24.64 -23.61
CA ALA A 6 33.71 25.10 -22.94
C ALA A 6 32.51 24.23 -23.35
N ALA A 7 31.89 23.58 -22.36
CA ALA A 7 30.65 22.86 -22.52
C ALA A 7 29.49 23.85 -22.78
N ALA A 8 28.72 23.60 -23.84
CA ALA A 8 27.54 24.38 -24.19
C ALA A 8 26.44 24.31 -23.10
N PRO A 9 25.70 25.40 -22.84
CA PRO A 9 24.61 25.40 -21.87
C PRO A 9 23.41 24.56 -22.37
N ARG A 10 22.88 23.70 -21.50
CA ARG A 10 21.64 22.95 -21.72
C ARG A 10 20.46 23.91 -21.99
N PRO A 11 19.56 23.62 -22.95
CA PRO A 11 18.33 24.38 -23.11
C PRO A 11 17.41 24.19 -21.89
N ALA A 12 16.82 25.28 -21.43
CA ALA A 12 15.85 25.31 -20.33
C ALA A 12 14.57 24.51 -20.67
N PRO A 13 13.88 23.95 -19.67
CA PRO A 13 12.60 23.29 -19.89
C PRO A 13 11.53 24.30 -20.31
N THR A 14 10.91 24.04 -21.46
CA THR A 14 9.74 24.77 -21.95
C THR A 14 8.60 24.71 -20.92
N PRO A 15 7.95 25.83 -20.55
CA PRO A 15 6.75 25.78 -19.72
C PRO A 15 5.61 25.12 -20.51
N ALA A 16 5.05 24.06 -19.93
CA ALA A 16 3.87 23.38 -20.46
C ALA A 16 2.69 24.36 -20.58
N ALA A 17 2.03 24.35 -21.73
CA ALA A 17 0.87 25.17 -22.03
C ALA A 17 -0.29 24.95 -21.02
N PRO A 18 -1.09 25.98 -20.71
CA PRO A 18 -2.24 25.85 -19.84
C PRO A 18 -3.31 24.94 -20.45
N ARG A 19 -3.80 24.02 -19.61
CA ARG A 19 -4.89 23.08 -19.93
C ARG A 19 -6.16 23.84 -20.35
N PRO A 20 -6.82 23.50 -21.47
CA PRO A 20 -8.10 24.12 -21.82
C PRO A 20 -9.16 23.75 -20.76
N ALA A 21 -9.95 24.75 -20.36
CA ALA A 21 -11.05 24.62 -19.42
C ALA A 21 -12.13 23.65 -19.93
N PRO A 22 -12.85 22.94 -19.05
CA PRO A 22 -13.98 22.12 -19.46
C PRO A 22 -15.12 22.99 -20.00
N ALA A 23 -15.68 22.59 -21.13
CA ALA A 23 -16.83 23.25 -21.76
C ALA A 23 -18.05 23.30 -20.80
N PRO A 24 -18.95 24.30 -20.94
CA PRO A 24 -20.16 24.39 -20.14
C PRO A 24 -21.11 23.22 -20.44
N LEU A 25 -21.63 22.59 -19.38
CA LEU A 25 -22.70 21.61 -19.46
C LEU A 25 -23.96 22.29 -20.04
N GLU A 26 -24.33 21.96 -21.27
CA GLU A 26 -25.65 22.30 -21.80
C GLU A 26 -26.72 21.58 -20.98
N VAL A 27 -27.56 22.38 -20.32
CA VAL A 27 -28.79 21.95 -19.66
C VAL A 27 -29.90 22.01 -20.72
N PRO A 28 -30.53 20.90 -21.12
CA PRO A 28 -31.77 20.98 -21.86
C PRO A 28 -32.93 21.27 -20.90
N ALA A 29 -33.59 22.41 -21.10
CA ALA A 29 -34.80 22.83 -20.41
C ALA A 29 -36.02 21.95 -20.77
N PRO A 30 -37.09 21.95 -19.95
CA PRO A 30 -38.06 20.86 -19.85
C PRO A 30 -39.27 21.08 -20.77
N LEU A 31 -39.85 20.01 -21.33
CA LEU A 31 -41.22 20.03 -21.88
C LEU A 31 -41.74 18.61 -22.10
N GLY A 32 -42.79 18.24 -21.36
CA GLY A 32 -43.61 17.05 -21.65
C GLY A 32 -44.29 16.47 -20.40
N PRO A 33 -45.63 16.52 -20.28
CA PRO A 33 -46.35 15.94 -19.16
C PRO A 33 -46.35 14.41 -19.26
N ALA A 34 -46.17 13.77 -18.11
CA ALA A 34 -46.15 12.31 -17.95
C ALA A 34 -47.46 11.65 -18.40
N PRO A 35 -47.36 10.44 -18.98
CA PRO A 35 -48.35 9.40 -18.71
C PRO A 35 -47.75 8.27 -17.86
N SER A 36 -48.37 8.11 -16.70
CA SER A 36 -48.43 6.95 -15.81
C SER A 36 -47.90 5.60 -16.34
N SER A 37 -46.81 5.08 -15.74
CA SER A 37 -46.72 3.73 -15.16
C SER A 37 -45.29 3.43 -14.69
N PRO A 38 -45.05 3.05 -13.42
CA PRO A 38 -43.77 2.45 -13.03
C PRO A 38 -43.77 1.00 -13.54
N ALA A 39 -43.45 0.80 -14.81
CA ALA A 39 -43.03 -0.51 -15.27
C ALA A 39 -41.79 -0.88 -14.45
N LYS A 40 -41.94 -1.84 -13.52
CA LYS A 40 -40.84 -2.44 -12.77
C LYS A 40 -39.73 -2.75 -13.78
N ALA A 41 -38.62 -2.03 -13.69
CA ALA A 41 -37.41 -2.41 -14.38
C ALA A 41 -37.10 -3.84 -13.92
N SER A 42 -37.25 -4.81 -14.82
CA SER A 42 -36.80 -6.18 -14.60
C SER A 42 -35.34 -6.10 -14.14
N PRO A 43 -34.95 -6.76 -13.03
CA PRO A 43 -33.57 -6.74 -12.60
C PRO A 43 -32.70 -7.18 -13.78
N PRO A 44 -31.57 -6.50 -14.06
CA PRO A 44 -30.71 -6.88 -15.17
C PRO A 44 -30.40 -8.36 -15.01
N THR A 45 -30.70 -9.14 -16.05
CA THR A 45 -30.40 -10.57 -16.07
C THR A 45 -28.89 -10.67 -15.90
N LEU A 46 -28.47 -10.90 -14.65
CA LEU A 46 -27.08 -11.02 -14.28
C LEU A 46 -26.52 -12.12 -15.17
N LEU A 47 -25.68 -11.73 -16.13
CA LEU A 47 -24.80 -12.64 -16.85
C LEU A 47 -24.22 -13.58 -15.79
N ARG A 48 -24.64 -14.84 -15.85
CA ARG A 48 -24.34 -15.86 -14.85
C ARG A 48 -22.88 -16.22 -15.01
N HIS A 49 -22.01 -15.37 -14.48
CA HIS A 49 -20.59 -15.66 -14.44
C HIS A 49 -20.37 -16.95 -13.66
N PRO A 50 -19.40 -17.79 -14.08
CA PRO A 50 -19.13 -19.08 -13.44
C PRO A 50 -18.74 -18.96 -11.96
N TYR A 51 -18.39 -17.75 -11.51
CA TYR A 51 -18.28 -17.39 -10.11
C TYR A 51 -19.33 -16.34 -9.80
N SER A 52 -20.32 -16.71 -8.99
CA SER A 52 -21.37 -15.80 -8.55
C SER A 52 -21.10 -15.37 -7.11
N LEU A 53 -21.35 -14.10 -6.78
CA LEU A 53 -21.12 -13.55 -5.43
C LEU A 53 -21.87 -14.30 -4.32
N SER A 54 -22.92 -15.05 -4.67
CA SER A 54 -23.65 -15.90 -3.72
C SER A 54 -22.85 -17.08 -3.18
N GLU A 55 -21.79 -17.51 -3.88
CA GLU A 55 -20.88 -18.57 -3.40
C GLU A 55 -19.99 -18.09 -2.25
N PHE A 56 -19.74 -16.78 -2.19
CA PHE A 56 -18.95 -16.15 -1.13
C PHE A 56 -19.79 -15.66 0.06
N SER A 57 -21.12 -15.57 -0.10
CA SER A 57 -22.04 -15.16 0.96
C SER A 57 -22.60 -16.31 1.80
N ASN A 58 -22.23 -17.56 1.51
CA ASN A 58 -22.73 -18.74 2.24
C ASN A 58 -21.97 -18.99 3.55
N THR A 59 -21.81 -17.95 4.38
CA THR A 59 -21.38 -18.09 5.78
C THR A 59 -22.61 -18.14 6.69
N LYS A 60 -23.35 -19.24 6.64
CA LYS A 60 -24.45 -19.51 7.58
C LYS A 60 -23.99 -19.26 9.02
N GLY A 61 -24.41 -18.13 9.60
CA GLY A 61 -24.41 -17.86 11.04
C GLY A 61 -23.36 -16.90 11.60
N ASN A 62 -22.40 -16.37 10.85
CA ASN A 62 -21.45 -15.38 11.41
C ASN A 62 -20.73 -14.50 10.38
N ASP A 63 -21.48 -13.79 9.55
CA ASP A 63 -20.96 -12.90 8.49
C ASP A 63 -19.97 -11.84 9.02
N GLN A 64 -20.09 -11.47 10.29
CA GLN A 64 -19.15 -10.54 10.94
C GLN A 64 -17.80 -11.19 11.24
N ALA A 65 -17.76 -12.43 11.72
CA ALA A 65 -16.51 -13.12 12.00
C ALA A 65 -15.74 -13.49 10.72
N SER A 66 -16.45 -13.87 9.65
CA SER A 66 -15.84 -14.13 8.34
C SER A 66 -15.28 -12.84 7.72
N ASN A 67 -16.01 -11.72 7.84
CA ASN A 67 -15.54 -10.41 7.39
C ASN A 67 -14.29 -9.94 8.15
N LEU A 68 -14.26 -10.07 9.48
CA LEU A 68 -13.11 -9.70 10.30
C LEU A 68 -11.87 -10.57 10.02
N GLU A 69 -12.06 -11.86 9.74
CA GLU A 69 -10.97 -12.74 9.32
C GLU A 69 -10.38 -12.34 7.96
N LEU A 70 -11.23 -11.96 7.00
CA LEU A 70 -10.78 -11.43 5.71
C LEU A 70 -10.02 -10.11 5.90
N GLN A 71 -10.54 -9.19 6.71
CA GLN A 71 -9.86 -7.93 7.03
C GLN A 71 -8.48 -8.19 7.64
N PHE A 72 -8.37 -9.13 8.58
CA PHE A 72 -7.11 -9.49 9.20
C PHE A 72 -6.09 -10.00 8.18
N LYS A 73 -6.50 -10.91 7.29
CA LYS A 73 -5.63 -11.44 6.23
C LYS A 73 -5.14 -10.34 5.29
N LEU A 74 -6.03 -9.45 4.86
CA LEU A 74 -5.69 -8.32 3.99
C LEU A 74 -4.73 -7.35 4.66
N GLN A 75 -4.99 -6.97 5.92
CA GLN A 75 -4.11 -6.08 6.67
C GLN A 75 -2.72 -6.68 6.87
N ARG A 76 -2.63 -8.01 7.07
CA ARG A 76 -1.35 -8.71 7.18
C ARG A 76 -0.57 -8.65 5.88
N GLN A 77 -1.21 -8.95 4.74
CA GLN A 77 -0.57 -8.82 3.43
C GLN A 77 -0.10 -7.38 3.13
N GLN A 78 -0.89 -6.38 3.52
CA GLN A 78 -0.51 -4.98 3.39
C GLN A 78 0.69 -4.60 4.25
N LEU A 79 0.78 -5.15 5.46
CA LEU A 79 1.94 -4.96 6.34
C LEU A 79 3.19 -5.62 5.76
N ASP A 80 3.07 -6.83 5.24
CA ASP A 80 4.17 -7.57 4.61
C ASP A 80 4.69 -6.82 3.37
N ALA A 81 3.78 -6.34 2.51
CA ALA A 81 4.13 -5.52 1.36
C ALA A 81 4.81 -4.20 1.77
N PHE A 82 4.30 -3.54 2.81
CA PHE A 82 4.90 -2.33 3.36
C PHE A 82 6.33 -2.58 3.86
N HIS A 83 6.54 -3.66 4.62
CA HIS A 83 7.85 -4.04 5.13
C HIS A 83 8.82 -4.35 3.99
N HIS A 84 8.39 -5.15 3.03
CA HIS A 84 9.21 -5.51 1.87
C HIS A 84 9.62 -4.28 1.06
N ASN A 85 8.67 -3.39 0.76
CA ASN A 85 8.94 -2.18 -0.02
C ASN A 85 9.94 -1.26 0.69
N PHE A 86 9.82 -1.09 2.01
CA PHE A 86 10.74 -0.25 2.77
C PHE A 86 12.17 -0.79 2.72
N TRP A 87 12.35 -2.09 2.96
CA TRP A 87 13.70 -2.70 2.96
C TRP A 87 14.30 -2.82 1.56
N SER A 88 13.49 -3.09 0.55
CA SER A 88 13.93 -3.09 -0.84
C SER A 88 14.44 -1.71 -1.27
N ASP A 89 13.70 -0.64 -0.95
CA ASP A 89 14.12 0.74 -1.21
C ASP A 89 15.41 1.11 -0.44
N SER A 90 15.47 0.77 0.86
CA SER A 90 16.66 1.03 1.69
C SER A 90 17.91 0.35 1.11
N ASN A 91 17.81 -0.93 0.74
CA ASN A 91 18.92 -1.67 0.15
C ASN A 91 19.34 -1.11 -1.21
N SER A 92 18.38 -0.70 -2.05
CA SER A 92 18.67 -0.10 -3.35
C SER A 92 19.45 1.21 -3.20
N ARG A 93 19.03 2.06 -2.25
CA ARG A 93 19.72 3.32 -1.95
C ARG A 93 21.11 3.10 -1.34
N PHE A 94 21.25 2.09 -0.48
CA PHE A 94 22.54 1.72 0.11
C PHE A 94 23.55 1.30 -0.96
N GLU A 95 23.17 0.38 -1.85
CA GLU A 95 24.08 -0.08 -2.92
C GLU A 95 24.38 1.03 -3.93
N ALA A 96 23.40 1.88 -4.25
CA ALA A 96 23.63 3.05 -5.10
C ALA A 96 24.66 4.01 -4.46
N ALA A 97 24.50 4.36 -3.19
CA ALA A 97 25.40 5.27 -2.50
C ALA A 97 26.80 4.66 -2.30
N LYS A 98 26.89 3.37 -1.96
CA LYS A 98 28.14 2.62 -1.87
C LYS A 98 28.88 2.60 -3.20
N SER A 99 28.18 2.35 -4.31
CA SER A 99 28.78 2.38 -5.64
C SER A 99 29.30 3.78 -6.01
N ALA A 100 28.59 4.84 -5.62
CA ALA A 100 29.01 6.22 -5.83
C ALA A 100 30.29 6.55 -5.05
N ILE A 101 30.37 6.17 -3.77
CA ILE A 101 31.59 6.34 -2.95
C ILE A 101 32.76 5.62 -3.62
N LEU A 102 32.60 4.34 -3.94
CA LEU A 102 33.67 3.54 -4.55
C LEU A 102 34.11 4.09 -5.93
N SER A 103 33.19 4.64 -6.72
CA SER A 103 33.50 5.26 -8.00
C SER A 103 34.22 6.62 -7.86
N SER A 104 34.06 7.29 -6.73
CA SER A 104 34.72 8.57 -6.45
C SER A 104 36.17 8.40 -5.97
N LEU A 105 36.56 7.19 -5.55
CA LEU A 105 37.94 6.90 -5.17
C LEU A 105 38.85 6.85 -6.41
N PRO A 106 40.06 7.44 -6.34
CA PRO A 106 41.01 7.35 -7.43
C PRO A 106 41.46 5.90 -7.66
N GLN A 107 41.80 5.55 -8.90
CA GLN A 107 42.23 4.19 -9.26
C GLN A 107 43.51 3.75 -8.52
N SER A 108 44.30 4.72 -8.03
CA SER A 108 45.51 4.52 -7.23
C SER A 108 45.26 4.35 -5.73
N ALA A 109 44.00 4.40 -5.27
CA ALA A 109 43.67 4.26 -3.85
C ALA A 109 44.07 2.89 -3.32
N THR A 110 44.74 2.87 -2.17
CA THR A 110 45.14 1.64 -1.50
C THR A 110 43.93 0.91 -0.91
N THR A 111 44.09 -0.35 -0.53
CA THR A 111 43.03 -1.11 0.15
C THR A 111 42.63 -0.45 1.47
N LEU A 112 43.60 0.12 2.20
CA LEU A 112 43.36 0.81 3.46
C LEU A 112 42.49 2.07 3.27
N ASP A 113 42.73 2.83 2.20
CA ASP A 113 41.93 4.02 1.88
C ASP A 113 40.47 3.67 1.56
N LYS A 114 40.26 2.54 0.85
CA LYS A 114 38.92 2.02 0.53
C LYS A 114 38.18 1.59 1.78
N GLU A 115 38.86 0.90 2.71
CA GLU A 115 38.27 0.48 3.98
C GLU A 115 37.90 1.68 4.86
N SER A 116 38.78 2.67 4.94
CA SER A 116 38.52 3.93 5.66
C SER A 116 37.30 4.67 5.07
N ALA A 117 37.25 4.81 3.74
CA ALA A 117 36.11 5.43 3.05
C ALA A 117 34.80 4.66 3.26
N MET A 118 34.84 3.32 3.25
CA MET A 118 33.67 2.48 3.52
C MET A 118 33.18 2.58 4.97
N SER A 119 34.11 2.70 5.93
CA SER A 119 33.78 2.87 7.34
C SER A 119 33.06 4.21 7.59
N GLU A 120 33.62 5.29 7.06
CA GLU A 120 32.99 6.63 7.16
C GLU A 120 31.65 6.68 6.43
N PHE A 121 31.54 6.05 5.25
CA PHE A 121 30.27 5.91 4.55
C PHE A 121 29.22 5.20 5.41
N ASN A 122 29.53 4.04 6.00
CA ASN A 122 28.58 3.30 6.82
C ASN A 122 28.09 4.11 8.02
N LYS A 123 28.99 4.85 8.67
CA LYS A 123 28.64 5.76 9.77
C LYS A 123 27.70 6.87 9.30
N GLN A 124 28.00 7.51 8.19
CA GLN A 124 27.17 8.57 7.62
C GLN A 124 25.81 8.03 7.18
N TRP A 125 25.77 6.85 6.55
CA TRP A 125 24.55 6.18 6.12
C TRP A 125 23.60 5.94 7.30
N VAL A 126 24.08 5.37 8.40
CA VAL A 126 23.25 5.12 9.60
C VAL A 126 22.70 6.43 10.17
N MET A 127 23.51 7.49 10.22
CA MET A 127 23.05 8.80 10.70
C MET A 127 21.96 9.40 9.79
N GLN A 128 22.12 9.29 8.47
CA GLN A 128 21.14 9.80 7.50
C GLN A 128 19.84 8.99 7.51
N GLU A 129 19.95 7.65 7.58
CA GLU A 129 18.80 6.75 7.50
C GLU A 129 18.05 6.64 8.84
N LYS A 130 18.61 7.16 9.93
CA LYS A 130 18.01 7.14 11.26
C LYS A 130 16.58 7.68 11.27
N ALA A 131 16.35 8.87 10.70
CA ALA A 131 15.03 9.50 10.69
C ALA A 131 14.00 8.66 9.91
N ARG A 132 14.39 8.08 8.77
CA ARG A 132 13.52 7.21 7.96
C ARG A 132 13.21 5.91 8.69
N THR A 133 14.21 5.32 9.34
CA THR A 133 14.06 4.09 10.13
C THR A 133 13.18 4.32 11.36
N ASP A 134 13.30 5.46 12.03
CA ASP A 134 12.48 5.84 13.18
C ASP A 134 11.00 6.04 12.76
N ALA A 135 10.76 6.73 11.64
CA ALA A 135 9.43 6.89 11.06
C ALA A 135 8.81 5.54 10.64
N TYR A 136 9.59 4.70 9.95
CA TYR A 136 9.21 3.34 9.59
C TYR A 136 8.85 2.50 10.83
N THR A 137 9.69 2.54 11.87
CA THR A 137 9.49 1.76 13.10
C THR A 137 8.21 2.18 13.81
N THR A 138 7.92 3.48 13.85
CA THR A 138 6.69 4.01 14.43
C THR A 138 5.46 3.50 13.69
N GLU A 139 5.46 3.61 12.36
CA GLU A 139 4.35 3.14 11.52
C GLU A 139 4.19 1.62 11.56
N TRP A 140 5.30 0.88 11.53
CA TRP A 140 5.30 -0.58 11.62
C TRP A 140 4.70 -1.04 12.95
N ARG A 141 5.10 -0.43 14.08
CA ARG A 141 4.50 -0.74 15.40
C ARG A 141 3.01 -0.40 15.43
N ARG A 142 2.61 0.76 14.91
CA ARG A 142 1.21 1.18 14.85
C ARG A 142 0.34 0.15 14.11
N ARG A 143 0.81 -0.32 12.95
CA ARG A 143 0.10 -1.32 12.13
C ARG A 143 0.09 -2.71 12.78
N ASN A 144 1.19 -3.12 13.40
CA ASN A 144 1.24 -4.38 14.15
C ASN A 144 0.29 -4.39 15.35
N TRP A 145 0.22 -3.29 16.10
CA TRP A 145 -0.75 -3.15 17.19
C TRP A 145 -2.19 -3.28 16.70
N ALA A 146 -2.53 -2.64 15.57
CA ALA A 146 -3.85 -2.79 14.96
C ALA A 146 -4.16 -4.25 14.58
N LEU A 147 -3.18 -4.96 14.00
CA LEU A 147 -3.32 -6.39 13.66
C LEU A 147 -3.51 -7.28 14.89
N ILE A 148 -2.75 -7.05 15.96
CA ILE A 148 -2.87 -7.82 17.21
C ILE A 148 -4.27 -7.63 17.80
N LEU A 149 -4.77 -6.39 17.87
CA LEU A 149 -6.11 -6.10 18.37
C LEU A 149 -7.20 -6.76 17.52
N LEU A 150 -7.05 -6.73 16.20
CA LEU A 150 -7.99 -7.36 15.28
C LEU A 150 -7.98 -8.89 15.44
N GLU A 151 -6.80 -9.50 15.56
CA GLU A 151 -6.67 -10.93 15.80
C GLU A 151 -7.30 -11.34 17.13
N THR A 152 -7.04 -10.59 18.20
CA THR A 152 -7.67 -10.83 19.51
C THR A 152 -9.20 -10.78 19.41
N ARG A 153 -9.75 -9.80 18.68
CA ARG A 153 -11.20 -9.69 18.46
C ARG A 153 -11.77 -10.90 17.71
N VAL A 154 -11.10 -11.34 16.64
CA VAL A 154 -11.50 -12.53 15.87
C VAL A 154 -11.47 -13.79 16.75
N ARG A 155 -10.40 -13.97 17.53
CA ARG A 155 -10.25 -15.12 18.44
C ARG A 155 -11.30 -15.10 19.55
N TYR A 156 -11.59 -13.93 20.11
CA TYR A 156 -12.63 -13.76 21.13
C TYR A 156 -14.01 -14.15 20.58
N GLN A 157 -14.39 -13.66 19.39
CA GLN A 157 -15.66 -14.03 18.75
C GLN A 157 -15.75 -15.54 18.47
N LYS A 158 -14.68 -16.16 17.98
CA LYS A 158 -14.64 -17.62 17.76
C LYS A 158 -14.77 -18.38 19.09
N PHE A 159 -14.19 -17.89 20.17
CA PHE A 159 -14.29 -18.50 21.49
C PHE A 159 -15.70 -18.38 22.09
N THR A 160 -16.31 -17.19 22.05
CA THR A 160 -17.67 -16.98 22.57
C THR A 160 -18.73 -17.73 21.78
N SER A 161 -18.62 -17.80 20.44
CA SER A 161 -19.55 -18.61 19.63
C SER A 161 -19.46 -20.11 19.95
N ARG A 162 -18.29 -20.63 20.31
CA ARG A 162 -18.12 -22.04 20.70
C ARG A 162 -18.71 -22.35 22.07
N ILE A 163 -18.62 -21.42 23.03
CA ILE A 163 -19.18 -21.58 24.37
C ILE A 163 -20.70 -21.37 24.39
N GLY A 164 -21.21 -20.39 23.66
CA GLY A 164 -22.65 -20.13 23.56
C GLY A 164 -23.41 -21.29 22.90
N GLY A 165 -22.82 -21.95 21.90
CA GLY A 165 -23.37 -23.15 21.29
C GLY A 165 -23.46 -24.34 22.24
N PHE A 166 -22.51 -24.45 23.19
CA PHE A 166 -22.51 -25.51 24.20
C PHE A 166 -23.59 -25.30 25.27
N MET A 167 -23.80 -24.06 25.75
CA MET A 167 -24.86 -23.77 26.73
C MET A 167 -26.28 -23.87 26.13
N SER A 168 -26.47 -23.54 24.85
CA SER A 168 -27.78 -23.67 24.18
C SER A 168 -28.16 -25.11 23.86
N SER A 169 -27.20 -26.04 23.83
CA SER A 169 -27.45 -27.48 23.57
C SER A 169 -27.79 -28.26 24.85
N GLY A 170 -27.56 -27.70 26.03
CA GLY A 170 -27.83 -28.35 27.33
C GLY A 170 -29.22 -28.09 27.91
N SER A 171 -30.04 -27.25 27.29
CA SER A 171 -31.38 -26.86 27.77
C SER A 171 -32.55 -27.55 27.06
N GLN A 172 -32.29 -28.59 26.25
CA GLN A 172 -33.32 -29.44 25.62
C GLN A 172 -33.28 -30.90 26.13
N GLN A 173 -33.29 -31.10 27.45
CA GLN A 173 -33.68 -32.38 28.05
C GLN A 173 -34.75 -32.16 29.11
#